data_AF-A0A382KPG8-F1
#
_entry.id   AF-A0A382KPG8-F1
#
_cell.length_a   1.000
_cell.length_b   1.000
_cell.length_c   1.000
_cell.angle_alpha   90.00
_cell.angle_beta   90.00
_cell.angle_gamma   90.00
#
_symmetry.space_group_name_H-M   'P 1'
#
loop_
_entity.id
_entity.type
_entity.pdbx_description
1 polymer ?
#
loop_
_entity_poly.entity_id
_entity_poly.type
_entity_poly.pdbx_seq_one_letter_code
_entity_poly.pdbx_strand_id
1 'polypeptide(L)' 'MQLDKGLVKVEKQSHYVRYLLIIGILALSFSLSFMIRAQPLEYGFELNEFDPFFNYRATQFMVENGLPSYLEWND' A
#
# COMPACT_ATOMS: atom_id res chain seq x y z
N MET A 1 56.85 -17.93 5.84
CA MET A 1 55.68 -18.18 4.97
C MET A 1 54.75 -17.00 5.14
N GLN A 2 54.77 -16.04 4.20
CA GLN A 2 53.90 -14.86 4.25
C GLN A 2 52.48 -15.30 3.90
N LEU A 3 51.55 -15.17 4.85
CA LEU A 3 50.13 -15.40 4.63
C LEU A 3 49.60 -14.28 3.74
N ASP A 4 49.11 -14.67 2.57
CA ASP A 4 48.53 -13.81 1.56
C ASP A 4 47.27 -13.11 2.11
N LYS A 5 47.41 -11.85 2.55
CA LYS A 5 46.33 -11.03 3.10
C LYS A 5 45.39 -10.47 2.01
N GLY A 6 45.47 -10.98 0.78
CA GLY A 6 44.78 -10.42 -0.39
C GLY A 6 43.35 -10.89 -0.64
N LEU A 7 42.82 -11.87 0.12
CA LEU A 7 41.59 -12.58 -0.29
C LEU A 7 40.27 -12.10 0.33
N VAL A 8 40.27 -11.05 1.14
CA VAL A 8 39.01 -10.44 1.60
C VAL A 8 38.93 -9.02 1.07
N LYS A 9 38.45 -8.91 -0.17
CA LYS A 9 38.00 -7.62 -0.72
C LYS A 9 36.73 -7.24 0.05
N VAL A 10 36.87 -6.41 1.08
CA VAL A 10 35.73 -5.81 1.78
C VAL A 10 35.11 -4.79 0.83
N GLU A 11 34.36 -5.28 -0.16
CA GLU A 11 33.68 -4.43 -1.13
C GLU A 11 32.52 -3.74 -0.40
N LYS A 12 32.61 -2.41 -0.28
CA LYS A 12 31.59 -1.59 0.36
C LYS A 12 30.30 -1.76 -0.44
N GLN A 13 29.30 -2.44 0.12
CA GLN A 13 28.06 -2.76 -0.58
C GLN A 13 27.46 -1.46 -1.15
N SER A 14 27.23 -1.42 -2.47
CA SER A 14 26.66 -0.22 -3.10
C SER A 14 25.25 0.02 -2.55
N HIS A 15 25.09 1.13 -1.83
CA HIS A 15 23.81 1.51 -1.23
C HIS A 15 22.67 1.55 -2.27
N TYR A 16 22.98 1.87 -3.53
CA TYR A 16 22.02 1.87 -4.64
C TYR A 16 21.39 0.50 -4.88
N VAL A 17 22.18 -0.59 -4.89
CA VAL A 17 21.65 -1.95 -5.09
C VAL A 17 20.70 -2.32 -3.95
N ARG A 18 21.07 -1.96 -2.71
CA ARG A 18 20.22 -2.16 -1.55
C ARG A 18 18.89 -1.39 -1.67
N TYR A 19 18.91 -0.11 -2.08
CA TYR A 19 17.68 0.66 -2.27
C TYR A 19 16.80 0.11 -3.39
N LEU A 20 17.39 -0.31 -4.52
CA LEU A 20 16.65 -0.95 -5.60
C LEU A 20 15.96 -2.24 -5.14
N LEU A 21 16.65 -3.05 -4.33
CA LEU A 21 16.05 -4.25 -3.73
C LEU A 21 14.90 -3.89 -2.77
N ILE A 22 15.08 -2.88 -1.92
CA ILE A 22 14.01 -2.42 -1.01
C ILE A 22 12.78 -1.95 -1.79
N ILE A 23 12.97 -1.10 -2.80
CA ILE A 23 11.88 -0.61 -3.64
C ILE A 23 11.19 -1.77 -4.37
N GLY A 24 11.96 -2.71 -4.92
CA GLY A 24 11.42 -3.91 -5.56
C GLY A 24 10.57 -4.76 -4.62
N ILE A 25 11.06 -5.01 -3.39
CA ILE A 25 10.31 -5.74 -2.37
C ILE A 25 9.02 -4.99 -2.02
N LEU A 26 9.08 -3.68 -1.77
CA LEU A 26 7.90 -2.88 -1.44
C LEU A 26 6.86 -2.88 -2.56
N ALA A 27 7.30 -2.74 -3.82
CA ALA A 27 6.41 -2.78 -4.98
C ALA A 27 5.74 -4.15 -5.15
N LEU A 28 6.48 -5.24 -4.93
CA LEU A 28 5.94 -6.60 -4.96
C LEU A 28 4.97 -6.85 -3.81
N SER A 29 5.32 -6.45 -2.59
CA SER A 29 4.44 -6.58 -1.42
C SER A 29 3.14 -5.79 -1.59
N PHE A 30 3.21 -4.56 -2.11
CA PHE A 30 2.04 -3.76 -2.42
C PHE A 30 1.17 -4.42 -3.48
N SER A 31 1.76 -4.82 -4.61
CA SER A 31 1.05 -5.45 -5.72
C SER A 31 0.34 -6.74 -5.30
N LEU A 32 1.04 -7.61 -4.56
CA LEU A 32 0.46 -8.86 -4.06
C LEU A 32 -0.69 -8.60 -3.09
N SER A 33 -0.51 -7.67 -2.15
CA SER A 33 -1.54 -7.25 -1.20
C SER A 33 -2.80 -6.71 -1.88
N PHE A 34 -2.62 -5.92 -2.95
CA PHE A 34 -3.70 -5.39 -3.78
C PHE A 34 -4.43 -6.49 -4.53
N MET A 35 -3.72 -7.39 -5.21
CA MET A 35 -4.32 -8.49 -5.99
C MET A 35 -5.19 -9.41 -5.12
N ILE A 36 -4.73 -9.77 -3.92
CA ILE A 36 -5.49 -10.63 -2.99
C ILE A 36 -6.78 -9.92 -2.55
N ARG A 37 -6.73 -8.61 -2.28
CA ARG A 37 -7.91 -7.83 -1.88
C ARG A 37 -8.87 -7.51 -3.01
N ALA A 38 -8.40 -7.60 -4.26
CA ALA A 38 -9.21 -7.40 -5.45
C ALA A 38 -10.01 -8.64 -5.86
N GLN A 39 -9.78 -9.81 -5.24
CA GLN A 39 -10.52 -11.05 -5.55
C GLN A 39 -12.06 -10.90 -5.49
N PRO A 40 -12.66 -10.17 -4.52
CA PRO A 40 -14.12 -10.02 -4.47
C PRO A 40 -14.74 -9.29 -5.67
N LEU A 41 -13.94 -8.63 -6.53
CA LEU A 41 -14.43 -7.96 -7.74
C LEU A 41 -15.14 -8.92 -8.70
N GLU A 42 -14.87 -10.22 -8.62
CA GLU A 42 -15.57 -11.26 -9.40
C GLU A 42 -17.07 -11.34 -9.08
N TYR A 43 -17.48 -10.89 -7.90
CA TYR A 43 -18.87 -10.90 -7.45
C TYR A 43 -19.61 -9.58 -7.70
N GLY A 44 -18.94 -8.57 -8.26
CA GLY A 44 -19.51 -7.26 -8.59
C GLY A 44 -18.83 -6.08 -7.90
N PHE A 45 -19.30 -4.87 -8.22
CA PHE A 45 -18.80 -3.60 -7.67
C PHE A 45 -19.70 -3.05 -6.55
N GLU A 46 -20.34 -3.94 -5.79
CA GLU A 46 -21.21 -3.55 -4.67
C GLU A 46 -20.45 -3.60 -3.34
N LEU A 47 -20.91 -2.80 -2.38
CA LEU A 47 -20.38 -2.86 -1.02
C LEU A 47 -20.82 -4.17 -0.37
N ASN A 48 -19.87 -4.82 0.29
CA ASN A 48 -20.14 -6.03 1.05
C ASN A 48 -20.51 -5.66 2.49
N GLU A 49 -21.43 -6.42 3.09
CA GLU A 49 -21.94 -6.20 4.45
C GLU A 49 -22.76 -4.90 4.61
N PHE A 50 -23.41 -4.73 5.77
CA PHE A 50 -24.31 -3.60 6.03
C PHE A 50 -23.58 -2.32 6.46
N ASP A 51 -22.56 -2.41 7.31
CA ASP A 51 -21.87 -1.24 7.89
C ASP A 51 -21.26 -0.28 6.86
N PRO A 52 -20.64 -0.72 5.74
CA PRO A 52 -20.02 0.19 4.79
C PRO A 52 -20.99 1.13 4.08
N PHE A 53 -22.29 0.81 4.02
CA PHE A 53 -23.28 1.67 3.38
C PHE A 53 -23.44 3.02 4.09
N PHE A 54 -23.30 3.07 5.43
CA PHE A 54 -23.31 4.33 6.17
C PHE A 54 -22.12 5.22 5.79
N ASN A 55 -20.92 4.63 5.71
CA ASN A 55 -19.69 5.34 5.33
C ASN A 55 -19.76 5.84 3.88
N TYR A 56 -20.34 5.05 2.98
CA TYR A 56 -20.56 5.44 1.59
C TYR A 56 -21.47 6.67 1.49
N ARG A 57 -22.62 6.65 2.18
CA ARG A 57 -23.55 7.79 2.19
C ARG A 57 -22.92 9.04 2.82
N ALA A 58 -22.18 8.88 3.92
CA ALA A 58 -21.40 9.97 4.52
C ALA A 58 -20.40 10.58 3.52
N THR A 59 -19.69 9.72 2.78
CA THR A 59 -18.73 10.14 1.75
C THR A 59 -19.43 10.84 0.59
N GLN A 60 -20.55 10.30 0.13
CA GLN A 60 -21.37 10.92 -0.90
C GLN A 60 -21.86 12.30 -0.46
N PHE A 61 -22.37 12.43 0.76
CA PHE A 61 -22.79 13.71 1.33
C PHE A 61 -21.63 14.73 1.39
N MET A 62 -20.43 14.30 1.80
CA MET A 62 -19.23 15.15 1.77
C MET A 62 -18.86 15.62 0.37
N VAL A 63 -18.95 14.74 -0.64
CA VAL A 63 -18.64 15.07 -2.04
C VAL A 63 -19.64 16.07 -2.61
N GLU A 64 -20.92 15.93 -2.27
CA GLU A 64 -22.00 16.78 -2.78
C GLU A 64 -22.13 18.13 -2.04
N ASN A 65 -21.85 18.17 -0.73
CA ASN A 65 -22.13 19.33 0.12
C ASN A 65 -20.87 19.96 0.74
N GLY A 66 -19.71 19.35 0.57
CA GLY A 66 -18.44 19.78 1.13
C GLY A 66 -18.20 19.32 2.58
N LEU A 67 -16.93 19.38 2.99
CA LEU A 67 -16.50 18.97 4.33
C LEU A 67 -17.17 19.75 5.48
N PRO A 68 -17.37 21.09 5.40
CA PRO A 68 -18.03 21.83 6.49
C PRO A 68 -19.44 21.30 6.77
N SER A 69 -20.23 21.05 5.72
CA SER A 69 -21.59 20.51 5.85
C SER A 69 -21.62 19.15 6.54
N TYR A 70 -20.60 18.31 6.30
CA TYR A 70 -20.49 17.00 6.95
C TYR A 70 -20.20 17.09 8.45
N LEU A 71 -19.41 18.09 8.88
CA LEU A 71 -19.09 18.29 10.30
C LEU A 71 -20.30 18.75 11.12
N GLU A 72 -21.28 19.37 10.46
CA GLU A 72 -22.56 19.79 11.05
C GLU A 72 -23.72 18.87 10.65
N TRP A 73 -23.42 17.72 10.04
CA TRP A 73 -24.43 16.79 9.53
C TRP A 73 -25.16 16.10 10.68
N ASN A 74 -26.48 16.19 10.62
CA ASN A 74 -27.40 15.45 11.49
C ASN A 74 -28.23 14.57 10.56
N ASP A 75 -27.90 13.29 10.54
CA ASP A 75 -28.55 12.28 9.70
C ASP A 75 -29.95 11.90 10.21
#